data_AF-A0A554V8P1-F1
#
_entry.id   AF-A0A554V8P1-F1
#
_cell.length_a   1.000
_cell.length_b   1.000
_cell.length_c   1.000
_cell.angle_alpha   90.00
_cell.angle_beta   90.00
_cell.angle_gamma   90.00
#
_symmetry.space_group_name_H-M   'P 1'
#
loop_
_entity.id
_entity.type
_entity.pdbx_description
1 polymer ?
#
loop_
_entity_poly.entity_id
_entity_poly.type
_entity_poly.pdbx_seq_one_letter_code
_entity_poly.pdbx_strand_id
1 'polypeptide(L)'
;MDPDGHIAAVRRDGHRIINVAVDSLDRVVPSCPGWNVSDLVWHVGIVHLFWRMVARGELDGPDAWTEPDRPSDGDLVAWFGHGVDVTAEVLEGLAPDAPAWTWGRRKDVGFIRRRVAQETAVHGWDAANAVARNDPIDRMLAVDGIDEFIDDVLPALSHDLGGTAQRVCLRASDGRDEWTVRAGEGAVTRISGRVDAVVTATASDLLLFLWGRRMPDEVAVDGDVAALQRFLARAKF
;
A
#
# COMPACT_ATOMS: atom_id res chain seq x y z
N MET A 1 9.47 -10.51 2.73
CA MET A 1 8.60 -11.35 3.58
C MET A 1 8.40 -12.71 2.91
N ASP A 2 8.06 -13.78 3.63
CA ASP A 2 7.63 -15.03 2.99
C ASP A 2 6.13 -14.98 2.59
N PRO A 3 5.66 -15.87 1.69
CA PRO A 3 4.27 -15.83 1.21
C PRO A 3 3.21 -16.04 2.30
N ASP A 4 3.53 -16.74 3.38
CA ASP A 4 2.60 -17.02 4.48
C ASP A 4 2.42 -15.77 5.36
N GLY A 5 3.48 -14.96 5.50
CA GLY A 5 3.44 -13.66 6.16
C GLY A 5 2.48 -12.68 5.50
N HIS A 6 2.33 -12.70 4.16
CA HIS A 6 1.40 -11.82 3.46
C HIS A 6 -0.06 -12.19 3.78
N ILE A 7 -0.40 -13.47 3.82
CA ILE A 7 -1.76 -13.93 4.16
C ILE A 7 -2.10 -13.57 5.61
N ALA A 8 -1.16 -13.79 6.53
CA ALA A 8 -1.33 -13.40 7.93
C ALA A 8 -1.54 -11.89 8.08
N ALA A 9 -0.83 -11.06 7.31
CA ALA A 9 -1.00 -9.62 7.29
C ALA A 9 -2.40 -9.19 6.80
N VAL A 10 -2.91 -9.79 5.71
CA VAL A 10 -4.28 -9.52 5.23
C VAL A 10 -5.31 -9.72 6.34
N ARG A 11 -5.22 -10.85 7.06
CA ARG A 11 -6.15 -11.14 8.17
C ARG A 11 -5.98 -10.15 9.32
N ARG A 12 -4.76 -9.92 9.78
CA ARG A 12 -4.45 -9.02 10.90
C ARG A 12 -4.96 -7.60 10.63
N ASP A 13 -4.61 -7.05 9.48
CA ASP A 13 -4.88 -5.65 9.16
C ASP A 13 -6.34 -5.47 8.68
N GLY A 14 -6.95 -6.50 8.07
CA GLY A 14 -8.39 -6.55 7.83
C GLY A 14 -9.20 -6.50 9.13
N HIS A 15 -8.83 -7.28 10.14
CA HIS A 15 -9.45 -7.20 11.47
C HIS A 15 -9.25 -5.84 12.13
N ARG A 16 -8.11 -5.18 11.90
CA ARG A 16 -7.87 -3.82 12.40
C ARG A 16 -8.86 -2.82 11.81
N ILE A 17 -9.15 -2.91 10.51
CA ILE A 17 -10.17 -2.09 9.85
C ILE A 17 -11.56 -2.38 10.43
N ILE A 18 -11.93 -3.67 10.56
CA ILE A 18 -13.22 -4.09 11.12
C ILE A 18 -13.44 -3.54 12.53
N ASN A 19 -12.42 -3.64 13.40
CA ASN A 19 -12.49 -3.17 14.78
C ASN A 19 -12.70 -1.65 14.90
N VAL A 20 -12.28 -0.87 13.91
CA VAL A 20 -12.59 0.57 13.84
C VAL A 20 -13.99 0.76 13.27
N ALA A 21 -14.32 0.04 12.21
CA ALA A 21 -15.53 0.24 11.43
C ALA A 21 -16.81 -0.01 12.24
N VAL A 22 -16.82 -1.01 13.14
CA VAL A 22 -18.01 -1.39 13.93
C VAL A 22 -18.71 -0.22 14.64
N ASP A 23 -17.96 0.79 15.09
CA ASP A 23 -18.49 1.90 15.88
C ASP A 23 -18.17 3.29 15.26
N SER A 24 -17.67 3.36 14.03
CA SER A 24 -17.14 4.63 13.48
C SER A 24 -17.26 4.78 11.96
N LEU A 25 -18.24 4.14 11.32
CA LEU A 25 -18.45 4.21 9.86
C LEU A 25 -18.54 5.65 9.31
N ASP A 26 -19.15 6.57 10.04
CA ASP A 26 -19.34 7.97 9.65
C ASP A 26 -18.12 8.86 9.89
N ARG A 27 -17.10 8.35 10.58
CA ARG A 27 -15.92 9.13 10.96
C ARG A 27 -15.06 9.43 9.74
N VAL A 28 -14.66 10.69 9.60
CA VAL A 28 -13.76 11.13 8.53
C VAL A 28 -12.39 10.45 8.64
N VAL A 29 -11.77 10.14 7.50
CA VAL A 29 -10.43 9.57 7.40
C VAL A 29 -9.45 10.68 6.98
N PRO A 30 -8.66 11.28 7.89
CA PRO A 30 -7.86 12.47 7.58
C PRO A 30 -6.83 12.26 6.46
N SER A 31 -6.32 11.03 6.32
CA SER A 31 -5.34 10.65 5.30
C SER A 31 -5.96 10.30 3.94
N CYS A 32 -7.28 10.20 3.84
CA CYS A 32 -8.03 9.97 2.61
C CYS A 32 -9.08 11.08 2.45
N PRO A 33 -8.68 12.27 1.94
CA PRO A 33 -9.58 13.42 1.87
C PRO A 33 -10.88 13.11 1.14
N GLY A 34 -12.01 13.43 1.76
CA GLY A 34 -13.35 13.18 1.23
C GLY A 34 -13.94 11.81 1.61
N TRP A 35 -13.18 10.94 2.28
CA TRP A 35 -13.67 9.64 2.74
C TRP A 35 -14.05 9.66 4.22
N ASN A 36 -15.08 8.89 4.55
CA ASN A 36 -15.28 8.37 5.91
C ASN A 36 -14.83 6.90 6.01
N VAL A 37 -14.94 6.30 7.19
CA VAL A 37 -14.54 4.90 7.40
C VAL A 37 -15.39 3.94 6.57
N SER A 38 -16.67 4.22 6.31
CA SER A 38 -17.49 3.39 5.42
C SER A 38 -16.95 3.38 3.99
N ASP A 39 -16.48 4.52 3.47
CA ASP A 39 -15.85 4.61 2.15
C ASP A 39 -14.53 3.83 2.11
N LEU A 40 -13.74 3.92 3.18
CA LEU A 40 -12.51 3.14 3.34
C LEU A 40 -12.78 1.63 3.34
N VAL A 41 -13.77 1.16 4.12
CA VAL A 41 -14.16 -0.25 4.18
C VAL A 41 -14.64 -0.75 2.82
N TRP A 42 -15.47 0.05 2.13
CA TRP A 42 -15.92 -0.25 0.79
C TRP A 42 -14.74 -0.40 -0.18
N HIS A 43 -13.85 0.59 -0.22
CA HIS A 43 -12.66 0.60 -1.10
C HIS A 43 -11.81 -0.66 -0.91
N VAL A 44 -11.41 -0.96 0.33
CA VAL A 44 -10.54 -2.12 0.60
C VAL A 44 -11.25 -3.42 0.24
N GLY A 45 -12.56 -3.53 0.51
CA GLY A 45 -13.35 -4.70 0.12
C GLY A 45 -13.43 -4.90 -1.40
N ILE A 46 -13.56 -3.82 -2.17
CA ILE A 46 -13.51 -3.85 -3.64
C ILE A 46 -12.14 -4.28 -4.12
N VAL A 47 -11.06 -3.76 -3.55
CA VAL A 47 -9.69 -4.16 -3.91
C VAL A 47 -9.47 -5.65 -3.64
N HIS A 48 -9.94 -6.17 -2.50
CA HIS A 48 -9.90 -7.59 -2.15
C HIS A 48 -10.66 -8.44 -3.18
N LEU A 49 -11.88 -8.02 -3.53
CA LEU A 49 -12.71 -8.73 -4.51
C LEU A 49 -12.09 -8.74 -5.91
N PHE A 50 -11.58 -7.60 -6.39
CA PHE A 50 -10.90 -7.52 -7.68
C PHE A 50 -9.71 -8.49 -7.73
N TRP A 51 -8.81 -8.40 -6.75
CA TRP A 51 -7.59 -9.20 -6.75
C TRP A 51 -7.82 -10.70 -6.58
N ARG A 52 -8.79 -11.12 -5.75
CA ARG A 52 -9.11 -12.54 -5.63
C ARG A 52 -9.73 -13.12 -6.90
N MET A 53 -10.52 -12.33 -7.65
CA MET A 53 -11.07 -12.76 -8.94
C MET A 53 -9.96 -12.88 -9.99
N VAL A 54 -9.03 -11.92 -10.04
CA VAL A 54 -7.82 -12.02 -10.89
C VAL A 54 -6.99 -13.26 -10.52
N ALA A 55 -6.78 -13.52 -9.23
CA ALA A 55 -6.01 -14.69 -8.78
C ALA A 55 -6.65 -16.03 -9.17
N ARG A 56 -7.99 -16.08 -9.26
CA ARG A 56 -8.74 -17.25 -9.73
C ARG A 56 -8.80 -17.38 -11.26
N GLY A 57 -8.27 -16.41 -12.00
CA GLY A 57 -8.38 -16.35 -13.46
C GLY A 57 -9.79 -15.99 -13.95
N GLU A 58 -10.60 -15.35 -13.10
CA GLU A 58 -11.94 -14.87 -13.45
C GLU A 58 -11.90 -13.49 -14.11
N LEU A 59 -10.77 -12.77 -14.00
CA LEU A 59 -10.54 -11.45 -14.58
C LEU A 59 -9.11 -11.32 -15.13
N ASP A 60 -9.00 -10.69 -16.30
CA ASP A 60 -7.72 -10.42 -16.98
C ASP A 60 -7.27 -8.95 -16.84
N GLY A 61 -7.81 -8.21 -15.87
CA GLY A 61 -7.43 -6.82 -15.57
C GLY A 61 -8.62 -5.88 -15.33
N PRO A 62 -8.35 -4.58 -15.10
CA PRO A 62 -9.35 -3.58 -14.73
C PRO A 62 -10.37 -3.32 -15.86
N ASP A 63 -10.00 -3.52 -17.12
CA ASP A 63 -10.92 -3.30 -18.25
C ASP A 63 -12.10 -4.29 -18.26
N ALA A 64 -11.93 -5.46 -17.62
CA ALA A 64 -12.98 -6.46 -17.46
C ALA A 64 -13.75 -6.31 -16.14
N TRP A 65 -13.34 -5.38 -15.26
CA TRP A 65 -13.94 -5.20 -13.95
C TRP A 65 -15.27 -4.46 -14.04
N THR A 66 -16.28 -4.98 -13.35
CA THR A 66 -17.54 -4.28 -13.09
C THR A 66 -17.72 -4.20 -11.58
N GLU A 67 -17.71 -2.98 -11.04
CA GLU A 67 -17.88 -2.77 -9.61
C GLU A 67 -19.29 -3.22 -9.19
N PRO A 68 -19.41 -4.07 -8.14
CA PRO A 68 -20.69 -4.51 -7.65
C PRO A 68 -21.44 -3.40 -6.91
N ASP A 69 -22.73 -3.63 -6.65
CA ASP A 69 -23.52 -2.74 -5.81
C ASP A 69 -22.93 -2.68 -4.39
N ARG A 70 -22.82 -1.47 -3.86
CA ARG A 70 -22.35 -1.22 -2.50
C ARG A 70 -23.38 -1.71 -1.47
N PRO A 71 -22.99 -2.57 -0.51
CA PRO A 71 -23.86 -2.94 0.60
C PRO A 71 -24.32 -1.73 1.41
N SER A 72 -25.45 -1.87 2.10
CA SER A 72 -25.86 -0.87 3.09
C SER A 72 -24.81 -0.76 4.20
N ASP A 73 -24.71 0.40 4.86
CA ASP A 73 -23.77 0.56 5.99
C ASP A 73 -24.03 -0.46 7.11
N GLY A 74 -25.27 -0.92 7.28
CA GLY A 74 -25.64 -1.97 8.24
C GLY A 74 -25.06 -3.35 7.91
N ASP A 75 -24.79 -3.62 6.63
CA ASP A 75 -24.25 -4.90 6.14
C ASP A 75 -22.75 -4.80 5.78
N LEU A 76 -22.23 -3.59 5.62
CA LEU A 76 -20.90 -3.33 5.04
C LEU A 76 -19.77 -3.97 5.83
N VAL A 77 -19.79 -3.88 7.16
CA VAL A 77 -18.74 -4.45 8.02
C VAL A 77 -18.74 -5.98 7.95
N ALA A 78 -19.93 -6.60 7.92
CA ALA A 78 -20.07 -8.05 7.80
C ALA A 78 -19.63 -8.54 6.42
N TRP A 79 -20.02 -7.82 5.36
CA TRP A 79 -19.58 -8.09 3.99
C TRP A 79 -18.05 -8.00 3.86
N PHE A 80 -17.44 -6.95 4.42
CA PHE A 80 -16.00 -6.77 4.39
C PHE A 80 -15.28 -7.87 5.19
N GLY A 81 -15.75 -8.21 6.40
CA GLY A 81 -15.18 -9.29 7.20
C GLY A 81 -15.18 -10.63 6.47
N HIS A 82 -16.31 -11.00 5.86
CA HIS A 82 -16.37 -12.18 4.99
C HIS A 82 -15.42 -12.06 3.79
N GLY A 83 -15.31 -10.86 3.21
CA GLY A 83 -14.38 -10.54 2.13
C GLY A 83 -12.93 -10.81 2.49
N VAL A 84 -12.49 -10.39 3.67
CA VAL A 84 -11.13 -10.64 4.21
C VAL A 84 -10.87 -12.15 4.30
N ASP A 85 -11.81 -12.90 4.88
CA ASP A 85 -11.64 -14.34 5.06
C ASP A 85 -11.52 -15.10 3.75
N VAL A 86 -12.47 -14.86 2.83
CA VAL A 86 -12.48 -15.51 1.51
C VAL A 86 -11.23 -15.13 0.71
N THR A 87 -10.80 -13.88 0.78
CA THR A 87 -9.60 -13.41 0.04
C THR A 87 -8.36 -14.12 0.55
N ALA A 88 -8.18 -14.19 1.87
CA ALA A 88 -7.04 -14.88 2.47
C ALA A 88 -7.06 -16.39 2.14
N GLU A 89 -8.20 -17.07 2.24
CA GLU A 89 -8.33 -18.50 1.89
C GLU A 89 -7.99 -18.78 0.42
N VAL A 90 -8.51 -17.96 -0.51
CA VAL A 90 -8.24 -18.10 -1.94
C VAL A 90 -6.76 -17.92 -2.23
N LEU A 91 -6.18 -16.86 -1.71
CA LEU A 91 -4.79 -16.55 -1.99
C LEU A 91 -3.85 -17.58 -1.37
N GLU A 92 -4.18 -18.10 -0.18
CA GLU A 92 -3.45 -19.19 0.49
C GLU A 92 -3.48 -20.49 -0.32
N GLY A 93 -4.65 -20.85 -0.88
CA GLY A 93 -4.84 -22.10 -1.63
C GLY A 93 -4.22 -22.14 -3.02
N LEU A 94 -3.77 -21.01 -3.56
CA LEU A 94 -3.15 -20.91 -4.90
C LEU A 94 -1.63 -20.89 -4.80
N ALA A 95 -0.92 -21.59 -5.69
CA ALA A 95 0.54 -21.55 -5.70
C ALA A 95 1.07 -20.12 -5.97
N PRO A 96 2.08 -19.60 -5.24
CA PRO A 96 2.57 -18.25 -5.43
C PRO A 96 3.12 -17.95 -6.84
N ASP A 97 3.57 -18.96 -7.57
CA ASP A 97 4.08 -18.85 -8.94
C ASP A 97 3.00 -19.13 -10.00
N ALA A 98 1.75 -19.39 -9.59
CA ALA A 98 0.64 -19.54 -10.52
C ALA A 98 0.45 -18.25 -11.35
N PRO A 99 0.30 -18.34 -12.69
CA PRO A 99 0.14 -17.17 -13.53
C PRO A 99 -1.11 -16.37 -13.18
N ALA A 100 -0.98 -15.04 -13.14
CA ALA A 100 -2.11 -14.13 -12.98
C ALA A 100 -1.82 -12.80 -13.68
N TRP A 101 -2.88 -12.10 -14.11
CA TRP A 101 -2.72 -10.74 -14.59
C TRP A 101 -2.28 -9.82 -13.45
N THR A 102 -1.37 -8.89 -13.74
CA THR A 102 -0.97 -7.82 -12.83
C THR A 102 -0.57 -6.59 -13.66
N TRP A 103 -0.51 -5.42 -13.04
CA TRP A 103 0.14 -4.24 -13.63
C TRP A 103 1.65 -4.19 -13.37
N GLY A 104 2.17 -4.94 -12.40
CA GLY A 104 3.58 -4.97 -12.02
C GLY A 104 4.46 -5.83 -12.92
N ARG A 105 5.75 -5.97 -12.59
CA ARG A 105 6.69 -6.78 -13.38
C ARG A 105 6.39 -8.28 -13.28
N ARG A 106 6.05 -8.75 -12.09
CA ARG A 106 5.67 -10.14 -11.83
C ARG A 106 4.24 -10.41 -12.28
N LYS A 107 4.02 -11.50 -12.99
CA LYS A 107 2.70 -11.91 -13.53
C LYS A 107 2.20 -13.18 -12.83
N ASP A 108 2.16 -13.14 -11.50
CA ASP A 108 1.89 -14.29 -10.65
C ASP A 108 1.04 -13.96 -9.42
N VAL A 109 0.46 -14.98 -8.79
CA VAL A 109 -0.33 -14.85 -7.56
C VAL A 109 0.51 -14.30 -6.39
N GLY A 110 1.82 -14.51 -6.38
CA GLY A 110 2.74 -13.94 -5.41
C GLY A 110 2.71 -12.41 -5.41
N PHE A 111 2.58 -11.77 -6.58
CA PHE A 111 2.34 -10.33 -6.69
C PHE A 111 1.04 -9.93 -6.00
N ILE A 112 -0.04 -10.67 -6.28
CA ILE A 112 -1.36 -10.37 -5.74
C ILE A 112 -1.36 -10.49 -4.21
N ARG A 113 -0.77 -11.56 -3.66
CA ARG A 113 -0.60 -11.75 -2.20
C ARG A 113 0.07 -10.54 -1.55
N ARG A 114 1.18 -10.08 -2.13
CA ARG A 114 1.93 -8.91 -1.66
C ARG A 114 1.07 -7.64 -1.75
N ARG A 115 0.48 -7.35 -2.91
CA ARG A 115 -0.32 -6.13 -3.14
C ARG A 115 -1.52 -6.02 -2.21
N VAL A 116 -2.27 -7.11 -2.02
CA VAL A 116 -3.43 -7.13 -1.12
C VAL A 116 -2.99 -6.93 0.33
N ALA A 117 -1.89 -7.55 0.78
CA ALA A 117 -1.35 -7.33 2.12
C ALA A 117 -0.94 -5.87 2.35
N GLN A 118 -0.23 -5.27 1.38
CA GLN A 118 0.28 -3.89 1.49
C GLN A 118 -0.86 -2.86 1.45
N GLU A 119 -1.86 -3.06 0.59
CA GLU A 119 -3.08 -2.23 0.58
C GLU A 119 -3.81 -2.29 1.92
N THR A 120 -4.03 -3.49 2.43
CA THR A 120 -4.76 -3.71 3.68
C THR A 120 -4.03 -3.09 4.87
N ALA A 121 -2.69 -3.14 4.89
CA ALA A 121 -1.90 -2.57 5.97
C ALA A 121 -1.91 -1.04 5.99
N VAL A 122 -1.72 -0.40 4.83
CA VAL A 122 -1.77 1.06 4.71
C VAL A 122 -3.17 1.58 5.09
N HIS A 123 -4.24 0.94 4.58
CA HIS A 123 -5.59 1.33 4.95
C HIS A 123 -6.00 0.91 6.36
N GLY A 124 -5.38 -0.12 6.94
CA GLY A 124 -5.49 -0.45 8.35
C GLY A 124 -4.90 0.65 9.24
N TRP A 125 -3.82 1.30 8.80
CA TRP A 125 -3.32 2.52 9.42
C TRP A 125 -4.29 3.70 9.23
N ASP A 126 -4.83 3.90 8.02
CA ASP A 126 -5.80 4.97 7.73
C ASP A 126 -7.05 4.87 8.65
N ALA A 127 -7.59 3.65 8.84
CA ALA A 127 -8.68 3.38 9.76
C ALA A 127 -8.34 3.76 11.20
N ALA A 128 -7.18 3.33 11.70
CA ALA A 128 -6.76 3.67 13.06
C ALA A 128 -6.55 5.17 13.24
N ASN A 129 -5.96 5.83 12.23
CA ASN A 129 -5.76 7.27 12.22
C ASN A 129 -7.08 8.04 12.27
N ALA A 130 -8.14 7.54 11.60
CA ALA A 130 -9.48 8.12 11.71
C ALA A 130 -9.94 8.21 13.16
N VAL A 131 -9.61 7.21 14.00
CA VAL A 131 -9.90 7.19 15.44
C VAL A 131 -8.80 7.77 16.34
N ALA A 132 -7.90 8.59 15.78
CA ALA A 132 -6.78 9.22 16.47
C ALA A 132 -5.79 8.22 17.12
N ARG A 133 -5.73 6.99 16.60
CA ARG A 133 -4.69 6.02 16.91
C ARG A 133 -3.60 6.08 15.86
N ASN A 134 -2.36 5.81 16.25
CA ASN A 134 -1.22 5.78 15.34
C ASN A 134 -0.50 4.44 15.41
N ASP A 135 -1.25 3.33 15.28
CA ASP A 135 -0.59 2.02 15.40
C ASP A 135 0.26 1.75 14.14
N PRO A 136 1.56 1.45 14.31
CA PRO A 136 2.47 1.28 13.17
C PRO A 136 2.10 0.08 12.32
N ILE A 137 2.50 0.11 11.05
CA ILE A 137 2.51 -1.07 10.19
C ILE A 137 3.59 -2.01 10.71
N ASP A 138 3.33 -3.33 10.67
CA ASP A 138 4.33 -4.33 11.02
C ASP A 138 5.65 -4.07 10.27
N ARG A 139 6.76 -4.09 10.99
CA ARG A 139 8.05 -3.67 10.44
C ARG A 139 8.46 -4.50 9.22
N MET A 140 8.28 -5.81 9.25
CA MET A 140 8.68 -6.67 8.12
C MET A 140 7.81 -6.41 6.90
N LEU A 141 6.52 -6.13 7.13
CA LEU A 141 5.61 -5.70 6.07
C LEU A 141 5.97 -4.32 5.52
N ALA A 142 6.37 -3.39 6.38
CA ALA A 142 6.76 -2.05 5.96
C ALA A 142 8.02 -2.05 5.08
N VAL A 143 9.06 -2.80 5.46
CA VAL A 143 10.26 -3.02 4.62
C VAL A 143 9.87 -3.60 3.27
N ASP A 144 9.06 -4.67 3.28
CA ASP A 144 8.56 -5.32 2.06
C ASP A 144 7.72 -4.34 1.21
N GLY A 145 6.97 -3.44 1.84
CA GLY A 145 6.13 -2.46 1.14
C GLY A 145 6.93 -1.34 0.51
N ILE A 146 8.04 -0.91 1.13
CA ILE A 146 8.96 0.05 0.52
C ILE A 146 9.61 -0.56 -0.72
N ASP A 147 10.01 -1.83 -0.66
CA ASP A 147 10.53 -2.53 -1.83
C ASP A 147 9.48 -2.62 -2.95
N GLU A 148 8.24 -2.96 -2.63
CA GLU A 148 7.14 -3.02 -3.61
C GLU A 148 6.88 -1.65 -4.23
N PHE A 149 6.89 -0.62 -3.40
CA PHE A 149 6.64 0.73 -3.84
C PHE A 149 7.66 1.17 -4.89
N ILE A 150 8.94 0.93 -4.62
CA ILE A 150 10.05 1.34 -5.49
C ILE A 150 10.07 0.51 -6.78
N ASP A 151 9.84 -0.81 -6.69
CA ASP A 151 10.09 -1.72 -7.80
C ASP A 151 8.86 -1.92 -8.72
N ASP A 152 7.65 -1.76 -8.18
CA ASP A 152 6.39 -2.01 -8.88
C ASP A 152 5.48 -0.78 -8.91
N VAL A 153 5.12 -0.19 -7.76
CA VAL A 153 4.09 0.88 -7.68
C VAL A 153 4.53 2.15 -8.40
N LEU A 154 5.65 2.74 -7.99
CA LEU A 154 6.13 4.01 -8.52
C LEU A 154 6.43 3.93 -10.03
N PRO A 155 7.07 2.88 -10.56
CA PRO A 155 7.25 2.72 -12.01
C PRO A 155 5.95 2.58 -12.80
N ALA A 156 4.96 1.87 -12.25
CA ALA A 156 3.75 1.51 -12.98
C ALA A 156 2.68 2.60 -12.92
N LEU A 157 2.54 3.28 -11.78
CA LEU A 157 1.39 4.14 -11.49
C LEU A 157 1.72 5.63 -11.52
N SER A 158 3.00 6.02 -11.54
CA SER A 158 3.37 7.44 -11.53
C SER A 158 3.05 8.15 -12.85
N HIS A 159 2.39 9.30 -12.75
CA HIS A 159 2.06 10.15 -13.90
C HIS A 159 3.16 11.17 -14.26
N ASP A 160 4.24 11.28 -13.48
CA ASP A 160 5.27 12.34 -13.63
C ASP A 160 6.72 11.78 -13.64
N LEU A 161 6.92 10.58 -14.17
CA LEU A 161 8.28 10.04 -14.31
C LEU A 161 9.13 10.80 -15.34
N GLY A 162 8.55 11.58 -16.26
CA GLY A 162 9.29 12.31 -17.29
C GLY A 162 10.14 13.49 -16.80
N GLY A 163 9.85 14.05 -15.62
CA GLY A 163 10.56 15.22 -15.09
C GLY A 163 12.03 14.94 -14.68
N THR A 164 12.78 16.01 -14.37
CA THR A 164 14.20 15.94 -13.93
C THR A 164 14.39 14.91 -12.83
N ALA A 165 15.42 14.05 -12.92
CA ALA A 165 15.64 13.02 -11.92
C ALA A 165 16.05 13.56 -10.54
N GLN A 166 15.55 12.90 -9.49
CA GLN A 166 15.95 13.11 -8.10
C GLN A 166 16.46 11.79 -7.50
N ARG A 167 17.44 11.92 -6.61
CA ARG A 167 18.07 10.81 -5.89
C ARG A 167 17.77 10.96 -4.41
N VAL A 168 16.96 10.07 -3.88
CA VAL A 168 16.56 10.07 -2.46
C VAL A 168 17.04 8.78 -1.82
N CYS A 169 17.55 8.89 -0.60
CA CYS A 169 17.81 7.75 0.27
C CYS A 169 16.73 7.71 1.36
N LEU A 170 16.10 6.55 1.53
CA LEU A 170 15.23 6.24 2.65
C LEU A 170 16.02 5.35 3.61
N ARG A 171 16.14 5.73 4.88
CA ARG A 171 16.91 5.00 5.89
C ARG A 171 16.05 4.64 7.07
N ALA A 172 15.84 3.35 7.31
CA ALA A 172 15.09 2.89 8.47
C ALA A 172 15.87 3.15 9.76
N SER A 173 15.27 3.86 10.72
CA SER A 173 15.86 4.14 12.02
C SER A 173 15.75 2.97 13.01
N ASP A 174 14.87 2.02 12.71
CA ASP A 174 14.56 0.82 13.49
C ASP A 174 15.19 -0.44 12.88
N GLY A 175 16.28 -0.29 12.11
CA GLY A 175 17.13 -1.40 11.67
C GLY A 175 18.27 -0.94 10.77
N ARG A 176 18.62 -1.76 9.77
CA ARG A 176 19.75 -1.49 8.86
C ARG A 176 19.34 -1.28 7.40
N ASP A 177 18.03 -1.35 7.13
CA ASP A 177 17.48 -1.24 5.79
C ASP A 177 17.64 0.19 5.26
N GLU A 178 18.13 0.29 4.02
CA GLU A 178 18.33 1.55 3.32
C GLU A 178 17.99 1.37 1.84
N TRP A 179 17.25 2.33 1.27
CA TRP A 179 16.84 2.34 -0.13
C TRP A 179 17.31 3.63 -0.77
N THR A 180 18.29 3.52 -1.67
CA THR A 180 18.71 4.66 -2.48
C THR A 180 18.11 4.55 -3.87
N VAL A 181 17.26 5.51 -4.22
CA VAL A 181 16.42 5.49 -5.43
C VAL A 181 16.66 6.75 -6.23
N ARG A 182 16.81 6.58 -7.54
CA ARG A 182 16.72 7.64 -8.53
C ARG A 182 15.38 7.53 -9.25
N ALA A 183 14.56 8.58 -9.22
CA ALA A 183 13.30 8.65 -9.96
C ALA A 183 13.24 9.90 -10.84
N GLY A 184 12.81 9.73 -12.08
CA GLY A 184 12.72 10.77 -13.10
C GLY A 184 13.41 10.36 -14.41
N GLU A 185 13.31 11.21 -15.44
CA GLU A 185 13.77 10.90 -16.80
C GLU A 185 13.19 9.59 -17.36
N GLY A 186 11.94 9.31 -17.03
CA GLY A 186 11.17 8.16 -17.51
C GLY A 186 11.41 6.85 -16.76
N ALA A 187 12.19 6.83 -15.67
CA ALA A 187 12.52 5.60 -14.95
C ALA A 187 12.63 5.78 -13.43
N VAL A 188 12.49 4.65 -12.73
CA VAL A 188 12.87 4.49 -11.32
C VAL A 188 13.98 3.45 -11.29
N THR A 189 15.11 3.78 -10.66
CA THR A 189 16.25 2.88 -10.51
C THR A 189 16.81 2.92 -9.11
N ARG A 190 17.15 1.73 -8.58
CA ARG A 190 17.97 1.63 -7.37
C ARG A 190 19.41 1.99 -7.74
N ILE A 191 20.04 2.84 -6.96
CA ILE A 191 21.40 3.33 -7.20
C ILE A 191 22.24 3.24 -5.93
N SER A 192 23.53 3.51 -6.04
CA SER A 192 24.44 3.72 -4.91
C SER A 192 25.16 5.06 -5.05
N GLY A 193 25.63 5.61 -3.93
CA GLY A 193 26.44 6.82 -3.91
C GLY A 193 25.65 8.10 -3.60
N ARG A 194 25.98 9.20 -4.28
CA ARG A 194 25.51 10.54 -3.92
C ARG A 194 24.00 10.70 -4.11
N VAL A 195 23.33 11.18 -3.07
CA VAL A 195 21.92 11.55 -3.06
C VAL A 195 21.72 13.06 -2.95
N ASP A 196 20.51 13.51 -3.28
CA ASP A 196 20.06 14.88 -3.10
C ASP A 196 19.47 15.08 -1.70
N ALA A 197 18.78 14.07 -1.16
CA ALA A 197 18.24 14.07 0.20
C ALA A 197 18.24 12.67 0.84
N VAL A 198 18.29 12.63 2.18
CA VAL A 198 18.13 11.44 3.01
C VAL A 198 16.92 11.64 3.92
N VAL A 199 16.00 10.68 3.94
CA VAL A 199 14.85 10.62 4.86
C VAL A 199 15.11 9.50 5.85
N THR A 200 15.06 9.81 7.15
CA THR A 200 15.24 8.84 8.24
C THR A 200 13.99 8.80 9.11
N ALA A 201 13.39 7.61 9.22
CA ALA A 201 12.23 7.33 10.07
C ALA A 201 12.10 5.82 10.32
N THR A 202 11.13 5.37 11.10
CA THR A 202 10.82 3.94 11.23
C THR A 202 10.43 3.37 9.86
N ALA A 203 10.60 2.06 9.63
CA ALA A 203 10.16 1.45 8.37
C ALA A 203 8.68 1.72 8.09
N SER A 204 7.82 1.68 9.12
CA SER A 204 6.39 2.03 9.01
C SER A 204 6.21 3.46 8.52
N ASP A 205 6.86 4.44 9.15
CA ASP A 205 6.71 5.85 8.78
C ASP A 205 7.30 6.15 7.40
N LEU A 206 8.38 5.47 6.98
CA LEU A 206 8.91 5.58 5.62
C LEU A 206 7.93 5.06 4.57
N LEU A 207 7.27 3.92 4.83
CA LEU A 207 6.22 3.43 3.93
C LEU A 207 5.04 4.42 3.87
N LEU A 208 4.56 4.88 5.02
CA LEU A 208 3.48 5.87 5.10
C LEU A 208 3.86 7.19 4.43
N PHE A 209 5.12 7.60 4.52
CA PHE A 209 5.66 8.78 3.84
C PHE A 209 5.62 8.64 2.31
N LEU A 210 6.01 7.48 1.78
CA LEU A 210 5.90 7.20 0.34
C LEU A 210 4.46 7.25 -0.16
N TRP A 211 3.51 6.81 0.67
CA TRP A 211 2.09 6.89 0.38
C TRP A 211 1.44 8.24 0.72
N GLY A 212 2.20 9.25 1.16
CA GLY A 212 1.69 10.58 1.46
C GLY A 212 0.87 10.68 2.77
N ARG A 213 0.97 9.68 3.65
CA ARG A 213 0.37 9.68 5.00
C ARG A 213 1.26 10.34 6.06
N ARG A 214 2.54 10.55 5.75
CA ARG A 214 3.48 11.35 6.54
C ARG A 214 4.01 12.50 5.71
N MET A 215 4.15 13.65 6.33
CA MET A 215 4.67 14.87 5.73
C MET A 215 6.18 15.03 6.00
N PRO A 216 6.91 15.79 5.19
CA PRO A 216 8.36 15.98 5.37
C PRO A 216 8.78 16.57 6.72
N ASP A 217 7.91 17.28 7.42
CA ASP A 217 8.13 17.84 8.77
C ASP A 217 7.85 16.83 9.90
N GLU A 218 7.28 15.67 9.59
CA GLU A 218 7.06 14.56 10.52
C GLU A 218 8.21 13.53 10.54
N VAL A 219 9.22 13.70 9.66
CA VAL A 219 10.36 12.78 9.51
C VAL A 219 11.67 13.55 9.51
N ALA A 220 12.79 12.88 9.84
CA ALA A 220 14.10 13.52 9.78
C ALA A 220 14.58 13.59 8.33
N VAL A 221 14.78 14.79 7.80
CA VAL A 221 15.27 15.04 6.44
C VAL A 221 16.61 15.75 6.48
N ASP A 222 17.60 15.21 5.76
CA ASP A 222 18.90 15.84 5.50
C ASP A 222 19.08 16.07 4.00
N GLY A 223 19.62 17.22 3.59
CA GLY A 223 19.84 17.58 2.18
C GLY A 223 18.77 18.49 1.54
N ASP A 224 18.56 18.34 0.23
CA ASP A 224 17.68 19.21 -0.58
C ASP A 224 16.19 18.83 -0.44
N VAL A 225 15.47 19.57 0.41
CA VAL A 225 14.02 19.41 0.62
C VAL A 225 13.22 19.63 -0.67
N ALA A 226 13.65 20.54 -1.54
CA ALA A 226 12.94 20.79 -2.80
C ALA A 226 13.10 19.60 -3.78
N ALA A 227 14.26 18.94 -3.78
CA ALA A 227 14.45 17.68 -4.48
C ALA A 227 13.54 16.58 -3.91
N LEU A 228 13.47 16.44 -2.59
CA LEU A 228 12.57 15.48 -1.94
C LEU A 228 11.11 15.72 -2.32
N GLN A 229 10.64 16.97 -2.34
CA GLN A 229 9.29 17.32 -2.76
C GLN A 229 9.00 16.96 -4.22
N ARG A 230 9.96 17.17 -5.15
CA ARG A 230 9.82 16.73 -6.55
C ARG A 230 9.77 15.22 -6.66
N PHE A 231 10.54 14.49 -5.85
CA PHE A 231 10.45 13.03 -5.78
C PHE A 231 9.04 12.59 -5.33
N LEU A 232 8.53 13.14 -4.24
CA LEU A 232 7.20 12.80 -3.71
C LEU A 232 6.05 13.19 -4.62
N ALA A 233 6.19 14.22 -5.45
CA ALA A 233 5.17 14.60 -6.43
C ALA A 233 4.87 13.46 -7.42
N ARG A 234 5.82 12.54 -7.65
CA ARG A 234 5.66 11.36 -8.50
C ARG A 234 4.92 10.21 -7.83
N ALA A 235 4.82 10.25 -6.50
CA ALA A 235 4.19 9.25 -5.64
C ALA A 235 2.73 9.62 -5.29
N LYS A 236 2.10 10.47 -6.11
CA LYS A 236 0.69 10.83 -5.98
C LYS A 236 -0.12 10.04 -7.01
N PHE A 237 -1.11 9.30 -6.53
CA PHE A 237 -1.98 8.42 -7.31
C PHE A 237 -3.44 8.80 -7.08
#